data_AF-F2L4B2-F1
#
_entry.id   AF-F2L4B2-F1
#
_cell.length_a   1.000
_cell.length_b   1.000
_cell.length_c   1.000
_cell.angle_alpha   90.00
_cell.angle_beta   90.00
_cell.angle_gamma   90.00
#
_symmetry.space_group_name_H-M   'P 1'
#
loop_
_entity.id
_entity.type
_entity.pdbx_description
1 polymer ?
#
loop_
_entity_poly.entity_id
_entity_poly.type
_entity_poly.pdbx_seq_one_letter_code
_entity_poly.pdbx_strand_id
1 'polypeptide(L)'
;MDGVREFDLTYEQLFSAPDKEGSIVSVRVHRKVKSVLEELARKEGLDGVSELVRYLIAGYLMGKYNIVRPERRVVVEPIVLNINVAKGGGRDDLDVELALQEVEKIVSDAEDYLRKLAMGVVIKNPEYIAKLNRQLVKAAKTAKRMGLDEVYAKILKLKSQLMVLG
;
A
#
# COMPACT_ATOMS: atom_id res chain seq x y z
N MET A 1 -1.43 34.61 19.26
CA MET A 1 -2.13 34.58 17.96
C MET A 1 -1.07 34.73 16.89
N ASP A 2 -0.58 33.61 16.35
CA ASP A 2 0.23 33.62 15.14
C ASP A 2 -0.52 32.79 14.10
N GLY A 3 -1.11 33.51 13.14
CA GLY A 3 -1.95 32.94 12.09
C GLY A 3 -1.15 32.08 11.14
N VAL A 4 -1.18 30.77 11.36
CA VAL A 4 -0.91 29.81 10.30
C VAL A 4 -2.07 29.96 9.32
N ARG A 5 -1.83 30.61 8.18
CA ARG A 5 -2.79 30.57 7.06
C ARG A 5 -2.96 29.10 6.71
N GLU A 6 -4.13 28.54 6.94
CA GLU A 6 -4.54 27.26 6.36
C GLU A 6 -4.44 27.42 4.85
N PHE A 7 -3.41 26.83 4.25
CA PHE A 7 -3.32 26.71 2.80
C PHE A 7 -4.34 25.64 2.39
N ASP A 8 -5.35 26.04 1.62
CA ASP A 8 -6.38 25.16 1.05
C ASP A 8 -5.79 24.34 -0.10
N LEU A 9 -4.95 23.34 0.23
CA LEU A 9 -4.27 22.46 -0.72
C LEU A 9 -4.45 21.00 -0.28
N THR A 10 -5.18 20.21 -1.08
CA THR A 10 -5.47 18.81 -0.78
C THR A 10 -4.41 17.85 -1.35
N TYR A 11 -4.35 16.63 -0.82
CA TYR A 11 -3.46 15.58 -1.33
C TYR A 11 -3.73 15.30 -2.81
N GLU A 12 -4.99 15.22 -3.22
CA GLU A 12 -5.38 14.98 -4.60
C GLU A 12 -4.88 16.09 -5.53
N GLN A 13 -4.92 17.36 -5.08
CA GLN A 13 -4.44 18.51 -5.86
C GLN A 13 -2.91 18.52 -6.04
N LEU A 14 -2.15 17.88 -5.14
CA LEU A 14 -0.69 17.76 -5.29
C LEU A 14 -0.28 16.82 -6.42
N PHE A 15 -1.11 15.82 -6.73
CA PHE A 15 -0.78 14.74 -7.66
C PHE A 15 -1.66 14.71 -8.91
N SER A 16 -2.75 15.48 -8.95
CA SER A 16 -3.56 15.61 -10.17
C SER A 16 -2.76 16.25 -11.29
N ALA A 17 -2.70 15.60 -12.44
CA ALA A 17 -2.29 16.27 -13.67
C ALA A 17 -3.38 17.27 -14.07
N PRO A 18 -3.05 18.55 -14.30
CA PRO A 18 -4.06 19.52 -14.69
C PRO A 18 -4.60 19.18 -16.08
N ASP A 19 -5.92 19.05 -16.20
CA ASP A 19 -6.55 18.55 -17.43
C ASP A 19 -6.40 19.51 -18.62
N LYS A 20 -6.45 20.84 -18.39
CA LYS A 20 -6.36 21.87 -19.47
C LYS A 20 -5.75 23.22 -19.08
N GLU A 21 -5.85 23.67 -17.83
CA GLU A 21 -5.27 24.94 -17.34
C GLU A 21 -4.30 24.69 -16.18
N GLY A 22 -3.19 24.03 -16.47
CA GLY A 22 -2.10 23.90 -15.49
C GLY A 22 -1.36 25.22 -15.31
N SER A 23 -1.11 25.63 -14.07
CA SER A 23 -0.17 26.71 -13.79
C SER A 23 1.25 26.23 -14.11
N ILE A 24 1.97 26.96 -14.97
CA ILE A 24 3.34 26.60 -15.37
C ILE A 24 4.33 27.33 -14.47
N VAL A 25 5.16 26.55 -13.77
CA VAL A 25 6.32 27.07 -13.05
C VAL A 25 7.58 26.77 -13.86
N SER A 26 8.20 27.81 -14.41
CA SER A 26 9.46 27.69 -15.16
C SER A 26 10.66 27.93 -14.26
N VAL A 27 11.57 26.95 -14.17
CA VAL A 27 12.79 27.05 -13.37
C VAL A 27 14.01 26.99 -14.29
N ARG A 28 14.91 27.97 -14.18
CA ARG A 28 16.18 27.96 -14.89
C ARG A 28 17.23 27.24 -14.05
N VAL A 29 17.83 26.20 -14.61
CA VAL A 29 18.88 25.41 -13.96
C VAL A 29 20.13 25.31 -14.84
N HIS A 30 21.27 25.00 -14.23
CA HIS A 30 22.50 24.73 -14.96
C HIS A 30 22.35 23.50 -15.86
N ARG A 31 23.02 23.49 -17.03
CA ARG A 31 22.89 22.41 -18.04
C ARG A 31 23.18 21.02 -17.46
N LYS A 32 24.20 20.89 -16.62
CA LYS A 32 24.54 19.62 -15.95
C LYS A 32 23.42 19.12 -15.03
N VAL A 33 22.76 20.03 -14.31
CA VAL A 33 21.64 19.69 -13.43
C VAL A 33 20.46 19.19 -14.26
N LYS A 34 20.16 19.85 -15.38
CA LYS A 34 19.14 19.38 -16.32
C LYS A 34 19.42 17.94 -16.78
N SER A 35 20.66 17.64 -17.18
CA SER A 35 21.03 16.29 -17.64
C SER A 35 20.88 15.22 -16.55
N VAL A 36 21.23 15.54 -15.30
CA VAL A 36 21.03 14.62 -14.17
C VAL A 36 19.53 14.37 -13.93
N LEU A 37 18.70 15.42 -13.97
CA LEU A 37 17.25 15.27 -13.81
C LEU A 37 16.61 14.44 -14.93
N GLU A 38 17.08 14.59 -16.17
CA GLU A 38 16.62 13.78 -17.31
C GLU A 38 17.00 12.30 -17.15
N GLU A 39 18.19 12.02 -16.62
CA GLU A 39 18.62 10.65 -16.34
C GLU A 39 17.81 10.01 -15.20
N LEU A 40 17.58 10.76 -14.12
CA LEU A 40 16.76 10.32 -13.00
C LEU A 40 15.33 10.01 -13.43
N ALA A 41 14.70 10.93 -14.18
CA ALA A 41 13.33 10.72 -14.68
C ALA A 41 13.22 9.44 -15.52
N ARG A 42 14.19 9.17 -16.41
CA ARG A 42 14.22 7.91 -17.20
C ARG A 42 14.41 6.67 -16.32
N LYS A 43 15.31 6.72 -15.34
CA LYS A 43 15.57 5.60 -14.42
C LYS A 43 14.33 5.25 -13.59
N GLU A 44 13.55 6.26 -13.22
CA GLU A 44 12.30 6.11 -12.48
C GLU A 44 11.09 5.81 -13.37
N GLY A 45 11.27 5.75 -14.70
CA GLY A 45 10.20 5.44 -15.65
C GLY A 45 9.17 6.55 -15.82
N LEU A 46 9.55 7.80 -15.54
CA LEU A 46 8.69 8.98 -15.63
C LEU A 46 8.68 9.58 -17.04
N ASP A 47 7.59 10.25 -17.43
CA ASP A 47 7.39 10.85 -18.76
C ASP A 47 8.30 12.07 -19.00
N GLY A 48 9.04 12.52 -17.98
CA GLY A 48 10.11 13.50 -18.13
C GLY A 48 10.43 14.26 -16.84
N VAL A 49 11.33 15.25 -16.98
CA VAL A 49 11.78 16.09 -15.84
C VAL A 49 10.61 16.81 -15.16
N SER A 50 9.61 17.22 -15.94
CA SER A 50 8.43 17.91 -15.41
C SER A 50 7.64 17.05 -14.42
N GLU A 51 7.55 15.74 -14.67
CA GLU A 51 6.85 14.81 -13.79
C GLU A 51 7.68 14.52 -12.53
N LEU A 52 8.99 14.28 -12.70
CA LEU A 52 9.93 14.15 -11.58
C LEU A 52 9.86 15.35 -10.63
N VAL A 53 9.92 16.57 -11.17
CA VAL A 53 9.86 17.80 -10.38
C VAL A 53 8.50 17.95 -9.68
N ARG A 54 7.40 17.53 -10.31
CA ARG A 54 6.07 17.53 -9.68
C ARG A 54 6.04 16.65 -8.45
N TYR A 55 6.57 15.42 -8.52
CA TYR A 55 6.64 14.53 -7.36
C TYR A 55 7.55 15.05 -6.25
N LEU A 56 8.71 15.64 -6.61
CA LEU A 56 9.62 16.24 -5.63
C LEU A 56 8.96 17.42 -4.89
N ILE A 57 8.26 18.29 -5.61
CA ILE A 57 7.51 19.40 -5.02
C ILE A 57 6.39 18.86 -4.13
N ALA A 58 5.62 17.88 -4.60
CA ALA A 58 4.55 17.26 -3.82
C ALA A 58 5.08 16.63 -2.52
N GLY A 59 6.18 15.87 -2.59
CA GLY A 59 6.84 15.29 -1.43
C GLY A 59 7.35 16.33 -0.43
N TYR A 60 7.96 17.41 -0.92
CA TYR A 60 8.40 18.53 -0.08
C TYR A 60 7.21 19.21 0.63
N LEU A 61 6.12 19.48 -0.09
CA LEU A 61 4.92 20.10 0.46
C LEU A 61 4.24 19.19 1.48
N MET A 62 4.16 17.88 1.21
CA MET A 62 3.64 16.90 2.15
C MET A 62 4.42 16.88 3.46
N GLY A 63 5.75 16.81 3.38
CA GLY A 63 6.61 16.79 4.57
C GLY A 63 6.58 18.10 5.34
N LYS A 64 6.57 19.24 4.65
CA LYS A 64 6.57 20.56 5.29
C LYS A 64 5.26 20.92 5.97
N TYR A 65 4.13 20.50 5.40
CA TYR A 65 2.79 20.87 5.88
C TYR A 65 2.03 19.70 6.50
N ASN A 66 2.69 18.56 6.72
CA ASN A 66 2.10 17.34 7.27
C ASN A 66 0.82 16.90 6.52
N ILE A 67 0.82 17.05 5.20
CA ILE A 67 -0.30 16.62 4.34
C ILE A 67 -0.22 15.10 4.24
N VAL A 68 -1.13 14.41 4.92
CA VAL A 68 -1.19 12.95 4.92
C VAL A 68 -2.07 12.49 3.76
N ARG A 69 -1.67 11.40 3.09
CA ARG A 69 -2.53 10.73 2.13
C ARG A 69 -3.84 10.36 2.81
N PRO A 70 -5.00 10.85 2.34
CA PRO A 70 -6.27 10.44 2.92
C PRO A 70 -6.40 8.93 2.77
N GLU A 71 -6.70 8.23 3.86
CA GLU A 71 -7.06 6.82 3.82
C GLU A 71 -8.26 6.69 2.89
N ARG A 72 -8.06 6.13 1.69
CA ARG A 72 -9.17 5.82 0.79
C ARG A 72 -10.11 4.88 1.54
N ARG A 73 -11.28 5.38 1.96
CA ARG A 73 -12.44 4.53 2.23
C ARG A 73 -12.86 3.94 0.89
N VAL A 74 -12.26 2.82 0.51
CA VAL A 74 -12.62 2.10 -0.71
C VAL A 74 -14.03 1.52 -0.48
N VAL A 75 -15.04 2.10 -1.15
CA VAL A 75 -16.43 1.60 -1.17
C VAL A 75 -16.63 0.55 -2.29
N VAL A 76 -15.54 -0.01 -2.82
CA VAL A 76 -15.60 -1.05 -3.86
C VAL A 76 -14.69 -2.21 -3.51
N GLU A 77 -15.18 -3.42 -3.77
CA GLU A 77 -14.39 -4.62 -3.58
C GLU A 77 -13.12 -4.56 -4.46
N PRO A 78 -11.95 -4.93 -3.91
CA PRO A 78 -10.72 -4.92 -4.69
C PRO A 78 -10.80 -5.96 -5.81
N ILE A 79 -10.59 -5.51 -7.05
CA ILE A 79 -10.39 -6.41 -8.20
C ILE A 79 -9.09 -7.18 -7.97
N VAL A 80 -9.19 -8.50 -7.83
CA VAL A 80 -8.04 -9.40 -7.65
C VAL A 80 -7.48 -9.74 -9.03
N LEU A 81 -6.34 -9.15 -9.38
CA LEU A 81 -5.57 -9.57 -10.56
C LEU A 81 -4.66 -10.74 -10.15
N ASN A 82 -5.00 -11.96 -10.56
CA ASN A 82 -4.10 -13.11 -10.40
C ASN A 82 -3.07 -13.12 -11.52
N ILE A 83 -1.84 -12.68 -11.23
CA ILE A 83 -0.72 -12.81 -12.15
C ILE A 83 -0.04 -14.15 -11.87
N ASN A 84 -0.26 -15.14 -12.73
CA ASN A 84 0.51 -16.37 -12.74
C ASN A 84 1.84 -16.12 -13.47
N VAL A 85 2.93 -16.00 -12.71
CA VAL A 85 4.28 -15.99 -13.27
C VAL A 85 4.82 -17.42 -13.23
N ALA A 86 4.82 -18.09 -14.37
CA ALA A 86 5.63 -19.30 -14.54
C ALA A 86 7.01 -18.89 -15.05
N LYS A 87 8.07 -19.15 -14.28
CA LYS A 87 9.41 -19.50 -14.77
C LYS A 87 10.30 -19.92 -13.60
N GLY A 88 11.05 -20.99 -13.85
CA GLY A 88 11.76 -21.75 -12.84
C GLY A 88 13.23 -21.39 -12.69
N GLY A 89 13.83 -22.03 -11.68
CA GLY A 89 15.28 -22.15 -11.50
C GLY A 89 15.78 -21.43 -10.24
N GLY A 90 15.76 -22.14 -9.11
CA GLY A 90 16.16 -21.66 -7.77
C GLY A 90 15.02 -21.72 -6.75
N ARG A 91 14.31 -22.86 -6.69
CA ARG A 91 12.94 -22.96 -6.14
C ARG A 91 12.82 -22.81 -4.62
N ASP A 92 13.61 -23.51 -3.82
CA ASP A 92 13.24 -23.66 -2.40
C ASP A 92 13.32 -22.38 -1.58
N ASP A 93 14.40 -21.58 -1.67
CA ASP A 93 14.54 -20.40 -0.80
C ASP A 93 13.58 -19.26 -1.18
N LEU A 94 13.37 -19.01 -2.48
CA LEU A 94 12.43 -17.99 -2.94
C LEU A 94 10.97 -18.42 -2.74
N ASP A 95 10.64 -19.71 -2.96
CA ASP A 95 9.31 -20.23 -2.68
C ASP A 95 9.00 -20.18 -1.17
N VAL A 96 10.01 -20.39 -0.32
CA VAL A 96 9.93 -20.20 1.13
C VAL A 96 9.72 -18.74 1.49
N GLU A 97 10.48 -17.81 0.91
CA GLU A 97 10.33 -16.37 1.16
C GLU A 97 8.95 -15.85 0.73
N LEU A 98 8.48 -16.25 -0.46
CA LEU A 98 7.17 -15.89 -0.96
C LEU A 98 6.05 -16.48 -0.09
N ALA A 99 6.21 -17.72 0.38
CA ALA A 99 5.27 -18.35 1.30
C ALA A 99 5.23 -17.63 2.66
N LEU A 100 6.37 -17.14 3.17
CA LEU A 100 6.43 -16.32 4.38
C LEU A 100 5.67 -15.00 4.20
N GLN A 101 5.96 -14.28 3.11
CA GLN A 101 5.30 -13.02 2.81
C GLN A 101 3.77 -13.19 2.66
N GLU A 102 3.33 -14.28 2.02
CA GLU A 102 1.89 -14.58 1.90
C GLU A 102 1.25 -14.84 3.27
N VAL A 103 1.91 -15.61 4.14
CA VAL A 103 1.45 -15.87 5.51
C VAL A 103 1.35 -14.59 6.32
N GLU A 104 2.39 -13.75 6.30
CA GLU A 104 2.42 -12.47 7.02
C GLU A 104 1.32 -11.52 6.55
N LYS A 105 1.11 -11.42 5.24
CA LYS A 105 0.05 -10.60 4.67
C LYS A 105 -1.34 -11.05 5.13
N ILE A 106 -1.61 -12.36 5.07
CA ILE A 106 -2.90 -12.91 5.52
C ILE A 106 -3.13 -12.64 7.01
N VAL A 107 -2.09 -12.76 7.84
CA VAL A 107 -2.15 -12.43 9.27
C VAL A 107 -2.45 -10.95 9.47
N SER A 108 -1.74 -10.07 8.78
CA SER A 108 -1.93 -8.62 8.84
C SER A 108 -3.34 -8.20 8.41
N ASP A 109 -3.84 -8.76 7.31
CA ASP A 109 -5.18 -8.46 6.79
C ASP A 109 -6.27 -8.87 7.81
N ALA A 110 -6.12 -10.03 8.46
CA ALA A 110 -7.04 -10.49 9.49
C ALA A 110 -6.98 -9.62 10.75
N GLU A 111 -5.79 -9.21 11.19
CA GLU A 111 -5.60 -8.29 12.33
C GLU A 111 -6.21 -6.92 12.06
N ASP A 112 -5.97 -6.36 10.89
CA ASP A 112 -6.51 -5.06 10.49
C ASP A 112 -8.04 -5.10 10.42
N TYR A 113 -8.61 -6.17 9.85
CA TYR A 113 -10.07 -6.35 9.82
C TYR A 113 -10.68 -6.42 11.22
N LEU A 114 -10.12 -7.24 12.11
CA LEU A 114 -10.59 -7.37 13.49
C LEU A 114 -10.45 -6.05 14.26
N ARG A 115 -9.34 -5.32 14.06
CA ARG A 115 -9.11 -4.01 14.67
C ARG A 115 -10.14 -2.99 14.20
N LYS A 116 -10.35 -2.88 12.89
CA LYS A 116 -11.35 -1.97 12.30
C LYS A 116 -12.76 -2.32 12.74
N LEU A 117 -13.08 -3.61 12.88
CA LEU A 117 -14.38 -4.06 13.37
C LEU A 117 -14.59 -3.67 14.84
N ALA A 118 -13.58 -3.87 15.69
CA ALA A 118 -13.62 -3.47 17.10
C ALA A 118 -13.77 -1.94 17.27
N MET A 119 -13.18 -1.16 16.37
CA MET A 119 -13.32 0.30 16.33
C MET A 119 -14.63 0.79 15.70
N GLY A 120 -15.47 -0.11 15.18
CA GLY A 120 -16.70 0.26 14.46
C GLY A 120 -16.46 0.97 13.13
N VAL A 121 -15.23 0.94 12.59
CA VAL A 121 -14.86 1.57 11.32
C VAL A 121 -15.40 0.77 10.12
N VAL A 122 -15.53 -0.55 10.28
CA VAL A 122 -16.13 -1.45 9.29
C VAL A 122 -17.29 -2.20 9.91
N ILE A 123 -18.29 -2.52 9.09
CA ILE A 123 -19.44 -3.33 9.49
C ILE A 123 -19.08 -4.81 9.33
N LYS A 124 -19.60 -5.66 10.21
CA LYS A 124 -19.48 -7.13 10.11
C LYS A 124 -19.95 -7.58 8.72
N ASN A 125 -19.07 -8.27 8.00
CA ASN A 125 -19.36 -8.85 6.68
C ASN A 125 -19.07 -10.37 6.74
N PRO A 126 -20.12 -11.22 6.80
CA PRO A 126 -19.95 -12.68 6.89
C PRO A 126 -19.17 -13.31 5.73
N GLU A 127 -19.34 -12.82 4.50
CA GLU A 127 -18.63 -13.35 3.33
C GLU A 127 -17.13 -13.06 3.40
N TYR A 128 -16.78 -11.84 3.82
CA TYR A 128 -15.39 -11.45 4.02
C TYR A 128 -14.74 -12.23 5.17
N ILE A 129 -15.47 -12.45 6.27
CA ILE A 129 -15.03 -13.31 7.39
C ILE A 129 -14.78 -14.74 6.92
N ALA A 130 -15.67 -15.30 6.08
CA ALA A 130 -15.49 -16.63 5.52
C ALA A 130 -14.26 -16.70 4.59
N LYS A 131 -14.01 -15.66 3.80
CA LYS A 131 -12.81 -15.53 2.95
C LYS A 131 -11.53 -15.51 3.78
N LEU A 132 -11.47 -14.66 4.81
CA LEU A 132 -10.34 -14.58 5.73
C LEU A 132 -10.10 -15.92 6.45
N ASN A 133 -11.16 -16.58 6.91
CA ASN A 133 -11.06 -17.90 7.52
C ASN A 133 -10.44 -18.94 6.57
N ARG A 134 -10.83 -18.96 5.29
CA ARG A 134 -10.22 -19.87 4.29
C ARG A 134 -8.75 -19.55 4.06
N GLN A 135 -8.38 -18.27 4.00
CA GLN A 135 -7.00 -17.82 3.83
C GLN A 135 -6.14 -18.19 5.06
N LEU A 136 -6.63 -17.94 6.27
CA LEU A 136 -5.95 -18.32 7.52
C LEU A 136 -5.74 -19.83 7.64
N VAL A 137 -6.67 -20.66 7.17
CA VAL A 137 -6.47 -22.13 7.14
C VAL A 137 -5.33 -22.52 6.20
N LYS A 138 -5.20 -21.87 5.04
CA LYS A 138 -4.07 -22.11 4.13
C LYS A 138 -2.76 -21.64 4.76
N ALA A 139 -2.75 -20.43 5.32
CA ALA A 139 -1.60 -19.87 6.02
C ALA A 139 -1.15 -20.74 7.20
N ALA A 140 -2.09 -21.31 7.97
CA ALA A 140 -1.78 -22.21 9.09
C ALA A 140 -1.08 -23.49 8.63
N LYS A 141 -1.50 -24.08 7.51
CA LYS A 141 -0.85 -25.26 6.92
C LYS A 141 0.57 -24.92 6.49
N THR A 142 0.76 -23.77 5.85
CA THR A 142 2.07 -23.27 5.42
C THR A 142 2.97 -23.01 6.61
N ALA A 143 2.51 -22.24 7.61
CA ALA A 143 3.27 -21.92 8.82
C ALA A 143 3.71 -23.19 9.57
N LYS A 144 2.81 -24.18 9.72
CA LYS A 144 3.15 -25.46 10.36
C LYS A 144 4.17 -26.27 9.58
N ARG A 145 4.09 -26.29 8.24
CA ARG A 145 5.08 -26.97 7.39
C ARG A 145 6.47 -26.32 7.49
N MET A 146 6.51 -25.03 7.79
CA MET A 146 7.73 -24.22 7.85
C MET A 146 8.29 -24.05 9.27
N GLY A 147 7.67 -24.66 10.29
CA GLY A 147 8.14 -24.56 11.67
C GLY A 147 7.92 -23.19 12.33
N LEU A 148 6.98 -22.38 11.83
CA LEU A 148 6.69 -21.05 12.35
C LEU A 148 5.66 -21.13 13.49
N ASP A 149 6.07 -21.67 14.63
CA ASP A 149 5.14 -22.01 15.72
C ASP A 149 4.41 -20.80 16.32
N GLU A 150 5.10 -19.66 16.49
CA GLU A 150 4.49 -18.43 16.99
C GLU A 150 3.44 -17.88 16.02
N VAL A 151 3.77 -17.86 14.73
CA VAL A 151 2.87 -17.41 13.65
C VAL A 151 1.67 -18.35 13.55
N TYR A 152 1.90 -19.66 13.66
CA TYR A 152 0.85 -20.66 13.68
C TYR A 152 -0.13 -20.46 14.85
N ALA A 153 0.38 -20.27 16.07
CA ALA A 153 -0.46 -19.97 17.24
C ALA A 153 -1.26 -18.67 17.07
N LYS A 154 -0.62 -17.63 16.50
CA LYS A 154 -1.26 -16.36 16.17
C LYS A 154 -2.41 -16.55 15.17
N ILE A 155 -2.19 -17.32 14.10
CA ILE A 155 -3.23 -17.64 13.09
C ILE A 155 -4.42 -18.35 13.74
N LEU A 156 -4.18 -19.30 14.65
CA LEU A 156 -5.25 -20.01 15.35
C LEU A 156 -6.09 -19.06 16.23
N LYS A 157 -5.44 -18.11 16.90
CA LYS A 157 -6.13 -17.07 17.68
C LYS A 157 -6.99 -16.16 16.79
N LEU A 158 -6.46 -15.69 15.66
CA LEU A 158 -7.22 -14.86 14.72
C LEU A 158 -8.42 -15.62 14.16
N LYS A 159 -8.24 -16.91 13.84
CA LYS A 159 -9.30 -17.77 13.36
C LYS A 159 -10.41 -17.95 14.40
N SER A 160 -10.08 -18.14 15.68
CA SER A 160 -11.10 -18.28 16.72
C SER A 160 -11.91 -16.99 16.90
N GLN A 161 -11.24 -15.83 16.85
CA GLN A 161 -11.90 -14.53 16.88
C GLN A 161 -12.84 -14.33 15.70
N LEU A 162 -12.41 -14.69 14.48
CA LEU A 162 -13.25 -14.63 13.29
C LEU A 162 -14.41 -15.63 13.31
N MET A 163 -14.25 -16.80 13.93
CA MET A 163 -15.33 -17.78 14.08
C MET A 163 -16.44 -17.29 15.03
N VAL A 164 -16.10 -16.57 16.10
CA VAL A 164 -17.11 -15.92 16.97
C VAL A 164 -17.89 -14.85 16.20
N LEU A 165 -17.27 -14.26 15.18
CA LEU A 165 -17.83 -13.21 14.36
C LEU A 165 -18.53 -13.72 13.10
N GLY A 166 -18.43 -15.00 12.73
CA GLY A 166 -19.19 -15.59 11.62
C GLY A 166 -20.61 -15.87 12.06
#